data_AF-A0A7W0Y774-F1
#
_entry.id   AF-A0A7W0Y774-F1
#
_cell.length_a   1.000
_cell.length_b   1.000
_cell.length_c   1.000
_cell.angle_alpha   90.00
_cell.angle_beta   90.00
_cell.angle_gamma   90.00
#
_symmetry.space_group_name_H-M   'P 1'
#
loop_
_entity.id
_entity.type
_entity.pdbx_description
1 polymer ?
#
loop_
_entity_poly.entity_id
_entity_poly.type
_entity_poly.pdbx_seq_one_letter_code
_entity_poly.pdbx_strand_id
1 'polypeptide(L)'
;IREDAREYDEHRGLTPYCTVPPDPGVPACRPPEPFVANILSVTIAGSDSIITIDAGADRGLTKEWHGVMLTAEGSVSPGRAYVILRVDRRSTTGRVQLTHDQIQPYRRVRLIPP
;
A
#
# COMPACT_ATOMS: atom_id res chain seq x y z
N ILE A 1 -17.11 27.70 -31.56
CA ILE A 1 -16.34 26.45 -31.85
C ILE A 1 -15.85 25.96 -30.49
N ARG A 2 -16.77 25.31 -29.77
CA ARG A 2 -16.72 23.89 -29.36
C ARG A 2 -15.65 23.65 -28.29
N GLU A 3 -16.14 23.60 -27.06
CA GLU A 3 -15.50 23.04 -25.88
C GLU A 3 -15.22 21.55 -26.14
N ASP A 4 -13.96 21.22 -26.41
CA ASP A 4 -13.48 19.84 -26.44
C ASP A 4 -13.24 19.37 -24.99
N ALA A 5 -14.33 18.93 -24.36
CA ALA A 5 -14.29 18.03 -23.23
C ALA A 5 -13.66 16.71 -23.69
N ARG A 6 -12.33 16.61 -23.63
CA ARG A 6 -11.62 15.34 -23.74
C ARG A 6 -11.90 14.52 -22.50
N GLU A 7 -12.99 13.77 -22.60
CA GLU A 7 -13.03 12.33 -22.39
C GLU A 7 -12.06 11.84 -21.30
N TYR A 8 -12.60 11.78 -20.09
CA TYR A 8 -12.07 11.01 -18.99
C TYR A 8 -11.81 9.57 -19.46
N ASP A 9 -10.53 9.23 -19.66
CA ASP A 9 -10.05 7.84 -19.77
C ASP A 9 -10.18 7.19 -18.37
N GLU A 10 -11.40 6.80 -18.02
CA GLU A 10 -11.81 6.16 -16.76
C GLU A 10 -11.46 4.66 -16.70
N HIS A 11 -10.57 4.15 -17.57
CA HIS A 11 -10.25 2.71 -17.63
C HIS A 11 -8.80 2.34 -17.28
N ARG A 12 -8.06 3.21 -16.58
CA ARG A 12 -6.72 2.89 -16.05
C ARG A 12 -6.63 2.69 -14.54
N GLY A 13 -7.77 2.41 -13.90
CA GLY A 13 -7.83 1.98 -12.52
C GLY A 13 -8.61 0.68 -12.43
N LEU A 14 -8.14 -0.25 -11.61
CA LEU A 14 -8.74 -1.54 -11.26
C LEU A 14 -8.35 -2.70 -12.19
N THR A 15 -7.33 -3.46 -11.79
CA THR A 15 -7.62 -4.90 -11.62
C THR A 15 -8.21 -5.04 -10.22
N PRO A 16 -9.54 -5.09 -10.07
CA PRO A 16 -10.13 -5.43 -8.79
C PRO A 16 -9.74 -6.89 -8.52
N TYR A 17 -9.37 -7.20 -7.29
CA TYR A 17 -9.22 -8.59 -6.89
C TYR A 17 -10.48 -9.36 -7.30
N CYS A 18 -10.24 -10.47 -8.00
CA CYS A 18 -11.20 -11.05 -8.92
C CYS A 18 -12.51 -11.44 -8.27
N THR A 19 -13.55 -10.69 -8.59
CA THR A 19 -14.96 -11.00 -8.31
C THR A 19 -15.68 -11.56 -9.56
N VAL A 20 -14.98 -11.69 -10.69
CA VAL A 20 -15.53 -12.25 -11.92
C VAL A 20 -15.39 -13.77 -11.90
N PRO A 21 -16.47 -14.55 -12.11
CA PRO A 21 -16.38 -16.01 -12.20
C PRO A 21 -15.40 -16.43 -13.30
N PRO A 22 -14.63 -17.51 -13.11
CA PRO A 22 -13.62 -17.93 -14.06
C PRO A 22 -14.27 -18.28 -15.39
N ASP A 23 -14.02 -17.47 -16.42
CA ASP A 23 -14.27 -17.84 -17.80
C ASP A 23 -13.36 -19.04 -18.13
N PRO A 24 -13.86 -20.16 -18.66
CA PRO A 24 -13.08 -21.40 -18.87
C PRO A 24 -11.82 -21.29 -19.75
N GLY A 25 -11.49 -20.09 -20.27
CA GLY A 25 -10.24 -19.80 -20.99
C GLY A 25 -9.30 -18.80 -20.30
N VAL A 26 -9.66 -18.21 -19.16
CA VAL A 26 -8.83 -17.22 -18.46
C VAL A 26 -8.09 -17.91 -17.30
N PRO A 27 -6.75 -17.81 -17.21
CA PRO A 27 -6.02 -18.37 -16.08
C PRO A 27 -6.56 -17.79 -14.78
N ALA A 28 -6.88 -18.67 -13.82
CA ALA A 28 -7.44 -18.29 -12.54
C ALA A 28 -6.61 -17.17 -11.89
N CYS A 29 -7.27 -16.11 -11.45
CA CYS A 29 -6.60 -15.04 -10.73
C CYS A 29 -5.93 -15.59 -9.48
N ARG A 30 -4.60 -15.44 -9.38
CA ARG A 30 -3.89 -15.76 -8.15
C ARG A 30 -4.15 -14.65 -7.14
N PRO A 31 -4.57 -14.96 -5.90
CA PRO A 31 -4.65 -13.94 -4.86
C PRO A 31 -3.25 -13.32 -4.64
N PRO A 32 -3.17 -12.01 -4.36
CA PRO A 32 -1.90 -11.37 -4.05
C PRO A 32 -1.24 -12.05 -2.85
N GLU A 33 0.09 -12.16 -2.86
CA GLU A 33 0.84 -12.69 -1.74
C GLU A 33 1.30 -11.55 -0.81
N PRO A 34 1.34 -11.76 0.52
CA PRO A 34 1.94 -10.80 1.44
C PRO A 34 3.39 -10.53 1.07
N PHE A 35 3.83 -9.28 1.14
CA PHE A 35 5.20 -8.91 0.82
C PHE A 35 5.76 -7.83 1.75
N VAL A 36 7.08 -7.64 1.71
CA VAL A 36 7.77 -6.64 2.53
C VAL A 36 8.19 -5.47 1.66
N ALA A 37 7.95 -4.26 2.16
CA ALA A 37 8.38 -2.99 1.56
C ALA A 37 9.32 -2.25 2.53
N ASN A 38 10.26 -1.50 1.97
CA ASN A 38 11.17 -0.64 2.72
C ASN A 38 10.55 0.74 2.95
N ILE A 39 10.89 1.34 4.07
CA ILE A 39 10.53 2.72 4.40
C ILE A 39 11.51 3.65 3.69
N LEU A 40 10.98 4.51 2.82
CA LEU A 40 11.73 5.52 2.07
C LEU A 40 11.87 6.83 2.83
N SER A 41 10.80 7.24 3.52
CA SER A 41 10.78 8.48 4.29
C SER A 41 9.80 8.41 5.46
N VAL A 42 10.10 9.21 6.49
CA VAL A 42 9.24 9.41 7.66
C VAL A 42 9.06 10.91 7.86
N THR A 43 7.83 11.36 7.95
CA THR A 43 7.46 12.74 8.30
C THR A 43 6.64 12.72 9.58
N ILE A 44 7.01 13.54 10.55
CA ILE A 44 6.30 13.61 11.83
C ILE A 44 5.11 14.56 11.72
N ALA A 45 3.94 14.10 12.12
CA ALA A 45 2.69 14.83 12.06
C ALA A 45 1.96 14.75 13.42
N GLY A 46 2.37 15.60 14.37
CA GLY A 46 1.82 15.58 15.73
C GLY A 46 2.21 14.31 16.49
N SER A 47 1.22 13.53 16.91
CA SER A 47 1.41 12.23 17.59
C SER A 47 1.64 11.06 16.63
N ASP A 48 1.40 11.28 15.34
CA ASP A 48 1.48 10.26 14.32
C ASP A 48 2.71 10.47 13.44
N SER A 49 3.17 9.38 12.83
CA SER A 49 4.20 9.41 11.80
C SER A 49 3.61 9.04 10.44
N ILE A 50 3.89 9.85 9.42
CA ILE A 50 3.56 9.57 8.03
C ILE A 50 4.76 8.90 7.38
N ILE A 51 4.57 7.68 6.90
CA ILE A 51 5.61 6.86 6.30
C ILE A 51 5.32 6.70 4.81
N THR A 52 6.36 6.87 3.99
CA THR A 52 6.34 6.47 2.58
C THR A 52 7.13 5.18 2.40
N ILE A 53 6.56 4.20 1.70
CA ILE A 53 7.19 2.90 1.40
C ILE A 53 7.44 2.73 -0.11
N ASP A 54 8.40 1.85 -0.46
CA ASP A 54 8.82 1.52 -1.84
C ASP A 54 7.91 0.50 -2.55
N ALA A 55 6.61 0.61 -2.33
CA ALA A 55 5.61 -0.22 -2.99
C ALA A 55 4.40 0.63 -3.37
N GLY A 56 3.92 0.46 -4.60
CA GLY A 56 2.76 1.18 -5.10
C GLY A 56 1.82 0.29 -5.90
N ALA A 57 0.98 0.92 -6.70
CA ALA A 57 0.01 0.24 -7.55
C ALA A 57 0.67 -0.70 -8.58
N ASP A 58 1.93 -0.46 -8.97
CA ASP A 58 2.68 -1.36 -9.86
C ASP A 58 2.95 -2.75 -9.26
N ARG A 59 2.92 -2.86 -7.94
CA ARG A 59 2.99 -4.13 -7.19
C ARG A 59 1.61 -4.64 -6.79
N GLY A 60 0.55 -4.05 -7.34
CA GLY A 60 -0.82 -4.39 -7.04
C GLY A 60 -1.27 -3.92 -5.66
N LEU A 61 -0.63 -2.93 -5.04
CA LEU A 61 -1.07 -2.43 -3.74
C LEU A 61 -2.37 -1.62 -3.87
N THR A 62 -3.31 -1.78 -2.94
CA THR A 62 -4.55 -0.98 -2.87
C THR A 62 -4.73 -0.40 -1.45
N LYS A 63 -5.70 0.49 -1.26
CA LYS A 63 -6.01 1.07 0.05
C LYS A 63 -6.58 0.06 1.06
N GLU A 64 -7.01 -1.11 0.59
CA GLU A 64 -7.60 -2.18 1.42
C GLU A 64 -6.52 -3.07 2.05
N TRP A 65 -5.26 -2.92 1.66
CA TRP A 65 -4.17 -3.67 2.28
C TRP A 65 -3.89 -3.18 3.70
N HIS A 66 -3.48 -4.14 4.55
CA HIS A 66 -3.06 -3.88 5.91
C HIS A 66 -1.55 -3.98 6.04
N GLY A 67 -0.92 -2.98 6.66
CA GLY A 67 0.52 -3.03 6.95
C GLY A 67 0.82 -3.27 8.42
N VAL A 68 1.89 -4.00 8.69
CA VAL A 68 2.48 -4.14 10.03
C VAL A 68 3.96 -3.80 10.00
N MET A 69 4.42 -3.03 10.97
CA MET A 69 5.82 -2.63 11.07
C MET A 69 6.70 -3.83 11.45
N LEU A 70 7.83 -3.99 10.78
CA LEU A 70 8.81 -5.03 11.05
C LEU A 70 10.05 -4.48 11.75
N THR A 71 10.53 -5.21 12.76
CA THR A 71 11.80 -4.88 13.44
C THR A 71 12.99 -5.16 12.52
N ALA A 72 14.19 -4.76 12.96
CA ALA A 72 15.43 -5.05 12.23
C ALA A 72 15.62 -6.56 12.00
N GLU A 73 15.21 -7.38 12.96
CA GLU A 73 15.25 -8.85 12.94
C GLU A 73 14.16 -9.47 12.05
N GLY A 74 13.24 -8.66 11.51
CA GLY A 74 12.14 -9.12 10.65
C GLY A 74 10.91 -9.63 11.41
N SER A 75 10.90 -9.48 12.74
CA SER A 75 9.75 -9.83 13.58
C SER A 75 8.62 -8.81 13.44
N VAL A 76 7.37 -9.28 13.50
CA VAL A 76 6.19 -8.40 13.52
C VAL A 76 6.13 -7.71 14.87
N SER A 77 5.98 -6.38 14.87
CA SER A 77 5.80 -5.63 16.10
C SER A 77 4.30 -5.44 16.39
N PRO A 78 3.76 -6.09 17.44
CA PRO A 78 2.34 -6.01 17.76
C PRO A 78 1.92 -4.57 18.10
N GLY A 79 0.70 -4.20 17.70
CA GLY A 79 0.11 -2.88 17.96
C GLY A 79 0.58 -1.75 17.04
N ARG A 80 1.39 -2.04 16.02
CA ARG A 80 1.97 -1.03 15.12
C ARG A 80 1.41 -1.17 13.71
N ALA A 81 0.11 -0.92 13.60
CA ALA A 81 -0.62 -0.99 12.33
C ALA A 81 -0.26 0.21 11.44
N TYR A 82 0.10 -0.08 10.19
CA TYR A 82 0.30 0.91 9.13
C TYR A 82 -0.99 1.02 8.32
N VAL A 83 -1.60 2.20 8.34
CA VAL A 83 -2.84 2.51 7.65
C VAL A 83 -2.51 3.25 6.35
N ILE A 84 -2.88 2.67 5.21
CA ILE A 84 -2.64 3.26 3.90
C ILE A 84 -3.53 4.49 3.71
N LEU A 85 -2.93 5.63 3.39
CA LEU A 85 -3.64 6.88 3.08
C LEU A 85 -3.75 7.10 1.57
N ARG A 86 -2.64 6.87 0.86
CA ARG A 86 -2.50 7.11 -0.57
C ARG A 86 -1.58 6.08 -1.20
N VAL A 87 -2.00 5.52 -2.33
CA VAL A 87 -1.20 4.62 -3.15
C VAL A 87 -0.86 5.38 -4.44
N ASP A 88 0.44 5.60 -4.68
CA ASP A 88 0.96 6.10 -5.95
C ASP A 88 1.47 4.93 -6.80
N ARG A 89 1.99 5.21 -7.99
CA ARG A 89 2.44 4.17 -8.91
C ARG A 89 3.55 3.29 -8.32
N ARG A 90 4.57 3.90 -7.70
CA ARG A 90 5.79 3.22 -7.19
C ARG A 90 5.98 3.33 -5.68
N SER A 91 5.10 4.07 -5.01
CA SER A 91 5.21 4.36 -3.59
C SER A 91 3.85 4.42 -2.95
N THR A 92 3.82 4.23 -1.64
CA THR A 92 2.59 4.34 -0.85
C THR A 92 2.87 5.13 0.40
N THR A 93 1.97 6.04 0.71
CA THR A 93 2.01 6.84 1.91
C THR A 93 0.94 6.36 2.86
N GLY A 94 1.32 6.19 4.12
CA GLY A 94 0.43 5.73 5.16
C GLY A 94 0.84 6.29 6.51
N ARG A 95 -0.03 6.07 7.48
CA ARG A 95 0.10 6.61 8.83
C ARG A 95 0.33 5.48 9.81
N VAL A 96 1.17 5.75 10.80
CA VAL A 96 1.35 4.89 11.97
C VAL A 96 1.26 5.76 13.23
N GLN A 97 0.66 5.22 14.28
CA GLN A 97 0.61 5.87 15.60
C GLN A 97 1.90 5.57 16.38
N LEU A 98 3.00 6.17 15.94
CA LEU A 98 4.31 6.09 16.61
C LEU A 98 4.94 7.47 16.65
N THR A 99 5.61 7.76 17.76
CA THR A 99 6.46 8.95 17.88
C THR A 99 7.75 8.79 17.07
N HIS A 100 8.45 9.91 16.86
CA HIS A 100 9.72 9.93 16.16
C HIS A 100 10.75 8.93 16.73
N ASP A 101 10.89 8.84 18.05
CA ASP A 101 11.89 7.93 18.64
C ASP A 101 11.45 6.47 18.53
N GLN A 102 10.14 6.21 18.56
CA GLN A 102 9.59 4.88 18.44
C GLN A 102 9.66 4.31 17.03
N ILE A 103 9.71 5.17 15.99
CA ILE A 103 9.77 4.73 14.59
C ILE A 103 11.20 4.45 14.11
N GLN A 104 12.21 5.04 14.77
CA GLN A 104 13.61 4.89 14.40
C GLN A 104 14.14 3.45 14.30
N PRO A 105 13.71 2.44 15.08
CA PRO A 105 14.21 1.08 14.91
C PRO A 105 13.55 0.34 13.73
N TYR A 106 12.50 0.90 13.12
CA TYR A 106 11.79 0.28 12.02
C TYR A 106 12.33 0.74 10.67
N ARG A 107 12.48 -0.21 9.76
CA ARG A 107 12.97 0.05 8.39
C ARG A 107 12.07 -0.54 7.32
N ARG A 108 11.15 -1.43 7.70
CA ARG A 108 10.35 -2.24 6.79
C ARG A 108 8.91 -2.37 7.28
N VAL A 109 8.01 -2.54 6.33
CA VAL A 109 6.58 -2.80 6.55
C VAL A 109 6.24 -4.10 5.82
N ARG A 110 5.58 -5.03 6.51
CA ARG A 110 4.95 -6.18 5.88
C ARG A 110 3.53 -5.81 5.51
N LEU A 111 3.21 -5.93 4.23
CA LEU A 111 1.91 -5.68 3.65
C LEU A 111 1.16 -7.01 3.51
N ILE A 112 -0.07 -7.03 3.99
CA ILE A 112 -0.98 -8.17 4.00
C ILE A 112 -2.18 -7.76 3.12
N PRO A 113 -2.52 -8.54 2.09
CA PRO A 113 -3.66 -8.26 1.24
C PRO A 113 -4.99 -8.38 2.00
N PRO A 114 -6.09 -7.78 1.49
CA PRO A 114 -7.42 -7.93 2.06
C PRO A 114 -7.94 -9.37 2.04
#